data_AF-L9X3F0-F1
#
_entry.id   AF-L9X3F0-F1
#
_cell.length_a   1.000
_cell.length_b   1.000
_cell.length_c   1.000
_cell.angle_alpha   90.00
_cell.angle_beta   90.00
_cell.angle_gamma   90.00
#
_symmetry.space_group_name_H-M   'P 1'
#
loop_
_entity.id
_entity.type
_entity.pdbx_description
1 polymer ?
#
loop_
_entity_poly.entity_id
_entity_poly.type
_entity_poly.pdbx_seq_one_letter_code
_entity_poly.pdbx_strand_id
1 'polypeptide(L)'
;MIDTRLDDGEFVVVADLPGATKEDLTAGINPETNELVIKKTGTTVGRVELPWTSSEMRNAWFKNGVLEVYIRSTDAEQSEKSPS
;
A
#
# COMPACT_ATOMS: atom_id res chain seq x y z
N MET A 1 -3.61 4.12 14.00
CA MET A 1 -2.54 3.12 14.16
C MET A 1 -2.24 2.55 12.79
N ILE A 2 -1.01 2.13 12.52
CA ILE A 2 -0.65 1.46 11.26
C ILE A 2 0.15 0.22 11.62
N ASP A 3 -0.29 -0.91 11.10
CA ASP A 3 0.34 -2.21 11.22
C ASP A 3 0.73 -2.72 9.85
N THR A 4 1.87 -3.42 9.80
CA THR A 4 2.41 -4.00 8.57
C THR A 4 2.76 -5.45 8.77
N ARG A 5 2.57 -6.25 7.72
CA ARG A 5 3.01 -7.65 7.68
C ARG A 5 3.39 -8.02 6.26
N LEU A 6 4.36 -8.92 6.14
CA LEU A 6 4.75 -9.54 4.88
C LEU A 6 4.36 -11.01 4.95
N ASP A 7 3.46 -11.47 4.08
CA ASP A 7 2.92 -12.83 4.05
C ASP A 7 2.78 -13.29 2.59
N ASP A 8 3.30 -14.47 2.27
CA ASP A 8 3.24 -15.09 0.92
C ASP A 8 3.64 -14.17 -0.25
N GLY A 9 4.65 -13.31 -0.04
CA GLY A 9 5.12 -12.35 -1.05
C GLY A 9 4.25 -11.09 -1.20
N GLU A 10 3.20 -10.95 -0.39
CA GLU A 10 2.37 -9.76 -0.31
C GLU A 10 2.66 -8.97 0.98
N PHE A 11 2.83 -7.66 0.84
CA PHE A 11 2.96 -6.74 1.95
C PHE A 11 1.59 -6.13 2.23
N VAL A 12 1.05 -6.44 3.40
CA VAL A 12 -0.27 -5.98 3.84
C VAL A 12 -0.10 -4.84 4.82
N VAL A 13 -0.73 -3.72 4.53
CA VAL A 13 -0.78 -2.55 5.40
C VAL A 13 -2.19 -2.39 5.93
N VAL A 14 -2.35 -2.35 7.25
CA VAL A 14 -3.61 -2.10 7.93
C VAL A 14 -3.51 -0.76 8.65
N ALA A 15 -4.45 0.14 8.41
CA ALA A 15 -4.49 1.46 9.03
C ALA A 15 -5.84 1.75 9.66
N ASP A 16 -5.83 2.05 10.96
CA ASP A 16 -6.99 2.52 11.69
C ASP A 16 -7.21 4.02 11.46
N LEU A 17 -8.34 4.34 10.85
CA LEU A 17 -8.77 5.65 10.39
C LEU A 17 -10.20 5.95 10.90
N PRO A 18 -10.41 6.07 12.22
CA PRO A 18 -11.73 6.32 12.79
C PRO A 18 -12.33 7.62 12.26
N GLY A 19 -13.62 7.57 11.94
CA GLY A 19 -14.36 8.73 11.41
C GLY A 19 -13.88 9.21 10.04
N ALA A 20 -13.23 8.37 9.23
CA ALA A 20 -13.03 8.61 7.82
C ALA A 20 -14.13 7.93 7.00
N THR A 21 -14.56 8.55 5.89
CA THR A 21 -15.34 7.87 4.85
C THR A 21 -14.45 7.43 3.71
N LYS A 22 -14.99 6.64 2.79
CA LYS A 22 -14.25 6.24 1.58
C LYS A 22 -13.91 7.46 0.70
N GLU A 23 -14.78 8.47 0.65
CA GLU A 23 -14.54 9.67 -0.17
C GLU A 23 -13.43 10.56 0.39
N ASP A 24 -13.21 10.53 1.70
CA ASP A 24 -12.14 11.29 2.35
C ASP A 24 -10.75 10.69 2.11
N LEU A 25 -10.68 9.42 1.70
CA LEU A 25 -9.44 8.65 1.71
C LEU A 25 -8.79 8.55 0.34
N THR A 26 -7.47 8.73 0.34
CA THR A 26 -6.62 8.42 -0.80
C THR A 26 -5.43 7.63 -0.31
N ALA A 27 -5.18 6.49 -0.94
CA ALA A 27 -4.00 5.68 -0.70
C ALA A 27 -3.29 5.44 -2.04
N GLY A 28 -1.96 5.54 -2.05
CA GLY A 28 -1.18 5.33 -3.26
C GLY A 28 0.30 5.21 -2.95
N ILE A 29 1.03 4.58 -3.86
CA ILE A 29 2.49 4.43 -3.75
C ILE A 29 3.14 5.67 -4.37
N ASN A 30 4.03 6.31 -3.64
CA ASN A 30 4.86 7.37 -4.18
C ASN A 30 5.93 6.74 -5.10
N PRO A 31 5.92 6.99 -6.41
CA PRO A 31 6.88 6.39 -7.33
C PRO A 31 8.33 6.85 -7.10
N GLU A 32 8.55 8.01 -6.47
CA GLU A 32 9.89 8.53 -6.22
C GLU A 32 10.55 7.89 -5.00
N THR A 33 9.78 7.62 -3.94
CA THR A 33 10.30 7.08 -2.66
C THR A 33 9.94 5.61 -2.42
N ASN A 34 9.07 5.03 -3.26
CA ASN A 34 8.49 3.70 -3.09
C ASN A 34 7.82 3.49 -1.72
N GLU A 35 7.13 4.52 -1.21
CA GLU A 35 6.37 4.46 0.04
C GLU A 35 4.87 4.42 -0.24
N LEU A 36 4.10 3.64 0.53
CA LEU A 36 2.66 3.82 0.58
C LEU A 36 2.33 5.09 1.37
N VAL A 37 1.61 6.01 0.74
CA VAL A 37 1.12 7.25 1.35
C VAL A 37 -0.40 7.16 1.52
N ILE A 38 -0.87 7.39 2.75
CA ILE A 38 -2.28 7.41 3.11
C ILE A 38 -2.66 8.85 3.48
N LYS A 39 -3.70 9.37 2.82
CA LYS A 39 -4.23 10.71 3.06
C LYS A 39 -5.70 10.66 3.46
N LYS A 40 -6.07 11.55 4.39
CA LYS A 40 -7.46 11.83 4.79
C LYS A 40 -7.74 13.31 4.52
N THR A 41 -8.74 13.60 3.69
CA THR A 41 -9.15 14.96 3.30
C THR A 41 -7.95 15.79 2.80
N GLY A 42 -7.06 15.15 2.04
CA GLY A 42 -5.84 15.75 1.49
C GLY A 42 -4.64 15.82 2.44
N THR A 43 -4.81 15.63 3.75
CA THR A 43 -3.72 15.60 4.73
C THR A 43 -3.10 14.21 4.80
N THR A 44 -1.77 14.12 4.79
CA THR A 44 -1.07 12.83 4.97
C THR A 44 -1.19 12.37 6.42
N VAL A 45 -1.77 11.19 6.63
CA VAL A 45 -1.98 10.59 7.95
C VAL A 45 -1.11 9.35 8.18
N GLY A 46 -0.51 8.81 7.12
CA GLY A 46 0.39 7.67 7.20
C GLY A 46 1.37 7.61 6.04
N ARG A 47 2.60 7.19 6.33
CA ARG A 47 3.60 6.76 5.36
C ARG A 47 4.14 5.41 5.81
N VAL A 48 4.33 4.51 4.85
CA VAL A 48 4.88 3.18 5.10
C VAL A 48 5.92 2.88 4.04
N GLU A 49 7.16 2.68 4.47
CA GLU A 49 8.23 2.19 3.61
C GLU A 49 7.90 0.77 3.15
N LEU A 50 8.05 0.53 1.84
CA LEU A 50 7.81 -0.79 1.27
C LEU A 50 9.12 -1.57 1.23
N PRO A 51 9.09 -2.90 1.43
CA PRO A 51 10.30 -3.71 1.57
C PRO A 51 11.04 -3.94 0.23
N TRP A 52 10.50 -3.45 -0.88
CA TRP A 52 11.04 -3.63 -2.23
C TRP A 52 11.54 -2.31 -2.82
N THR A 53 12.28 -2.39 -3.92
CA THR A 53 12.69 -1.19 -4.69
C THR A 53 11.58 -0.68 -5.60
N SER A 54 10.71 -1.58 -6.08
CA SER A 54 9.53 -1.24 -6.86
C SER A 54 8.36 -2.12 -6.44
N SER A 55 7.20 -1.49 -6.30
CA SER A 55 6.00 -2.13 -5.79
C SER A 55 4.76 -1.61 -6.51
N GLU A 56 3.71 -2.42 -6.54
CA GLU A 56 2.40 -1.98 -7.00
C GLU A 56 1.30 -2.39 -6.01
N MET A 57 0.25 -1.58 -5.97
CA MET A 57 -0.94 -1.86 -5.16
C MET A 57 -1.83 -2.84 -5.92
N ARG A 58 -1.96 -4.06 -5.39
CA ARG A 58 -2.85 -5.09 -5.95
C ARG A 58 -4.31 -4.81 -5.61
N ASN A 59 -4.56 -4.42 -4.38
CA ASN A 59 -5.93 -4.20 -3.90
C ASN A 59 -5.95 -3.26 -2.69
N ALA A 60 -7.10 -2.62 -2.46
CA ALA A 60 -7.34 -1.80 -1.28
C ALA A 60 -8.81 -1.87 -0.87
N TRP A 61 -9.04 -2.04 0.43
CA TRP A 61 -10.37 -2.16 1.01
C TRP A 61 -10.52 -1.20 2.18
N PHE A 62 -11.68 -0.58 2.29
CA PHE A 62 -12.00 0.26 3.43
C PHE A 62 -13.35 -0.14 4.01
N LYS A 63 -13.35 -0.52 5.29
CA LYS A 63 -14.56 -0.92 6.00
C LYS A 63 -14.45 -0.56 7.48
N ASN A 64 -15.51 0.02 8.04
CA ASN A 64 -15.62 0.35 9.47
C ASN A 64 -14.44 1.18 10.01
N GLY A 65 -13.88 2.10 9.22
CA GLY A 65 -12.76 2.93 9.64
C GLY A 65 -11.40 2.24 9.54
N VAL A 66 -11.31 1.03 8.98
CA VAL A 66 -10.05 0.32 8.76
C VAL A 66 -9.76 0.25 7.27
N LEU A 67 -8.57 0.71 6.88
CA LEU A 67 -8.03 0.58 5.53
C LEU A 67 -7.07 -0.60 5.50
N GLU A 68 -7.27 -1.53 4.58
CA GLU A 68 -6.36 -2.64 4.32
C GLU A 68 -5.86 -2.55 2.87
N VAL A 69 -4.55 -2.59 2.67
CA VAL A 69 -3.89 -2.42 1.38
C VAL A 69 -2.95 -3.60 1.13
N TYR A 70 -3.06 -4.20 -0.06
CA TYR A 70 -2.23 -5.32 -0.50
C TYR A 70 -1.28 -4.83 -1.57
N ILE A 71 0.00 -5.06 -1.31
CA ILE A 71 1.09 -4.57 -2.15
C ILE A 71 1.97 -5.75 -2.51
N ARG A 72 2.41 -5.81 -3.76
CA ARG A 72 3.37 -6.82 -4.22
C ARG A 72 4.60 -6.16 -4.83
N SER A 73 5.70 -6.90 -4.83
CA SER A 73 6.87 -6.54 -5.59
C SER A 73 6.59 -6.61 -7.08
N THR A 74 7.08 -5.63 -7.84
CA THR A 74 7.15 -5.70 -9.30
C THR A 74 8.56 -6.10 -9.79
N ASP A 75 9.51 -6.26 -8.88
CA ASP A 75 10.89 -6.66 -9.18
C ASP A 75 10.95 -8.10 -9.74
N ALA A 76 10.11 -9.00 -9.22
CA ALA A 76 10.04 -10.40 -9.64
C ALA A 76 9.53 -10.59 -11.08
N GLU A 77 8.65 -9.71 -11.59
CA GLU A 77 8.10 -9.81 -12.95
C GLU A 77 9.14 -9.54 -14.06
N GLN A 78 10.33 -9.03 -13.70
CA GLN A 78 11.45 -8.88 -14.65
C GLN A 78 12.26 -10.16 -14.87
N SER A 79 12.11 -11.19 -14.02
CA SER A 79 12.88 -12.44 -14.14
C SER A 79 12.25 -13.49 -15.07
N GLU A 80 10.98 -13.34 -15.46
CA GLU A 80 10.27 -14.31 -16.32
C GLU A 80 10.14 -13.89 -17.80
N LYS A 81 10.69 -12.75 -18.22
CA LYS A 81 10.65 -12.28 -19.62
C LYS A 81 11.97 -12.40 -20.41
N SER A 82 12.81 -13.39 -20.11
CA SER A 82 13.90 -13.79 -21.02
C SER A 82 13.66 -15.19 -21.61
N PRO A 83 12.95 -15.32 -22.74
CA PRO A 83 13.14 -16.47 -23.61
C PRO A 83 14.41 -16.25 -24.47
N SER A 84 15.22 -17.31 -24.51
CA SER A 84 16.50 -17.45 -25.21
C SER A 84 16.43 -17.23 -26.73
#